data_AF-A0A1A0T9R5-F1
#
_entry.id   AF-A0A1A0T9R5-F1
#
_cell.length_a   1.000
_cell.length_b   1.000
_cell.length_c   1.000
_cell.angle_alpha   90.00
_cell.angle_beta   90.00
_cell.angle_gamma   90.00
#
_symmetry.space_group_name_H-M   'P 1'
#
loop_
_entity.id
_entity.type
_entity.pdbx_description
1 polymer ?
#
loop_
_entity_poly.entity_id
_entity_poly.type
_entity_poly.pdbx_seq_one_letter_code
_entity_poly.pdbx_strand_id
1 'polypeptide(L)'
;MFVCLCRGVTSHVVDEVVAAGAKTSKEIADACGAGSDCGRCRRTLRAILSAHQINGCPAGGTDQCPASGPAQRNGHSSRAPR
;
A
#
# COMPACT_ATOMS: atom_id res chain seq x y z
N MET A 1 -10.15 -2.04 -13.25
CA MET A 1 -9.81 -0.77 -13.96
C MET A 1 -8.31 -0.51 -13.89
N PHE A 2 -7.72 0.36 -14.73
CA PHE A 2 -6.35 0.85 -14.49
C PHE A 2 -6.33 1.84 -13.34
N VAL A 3 -5.46 1.60 -12.36
CA VAL A 3 -5.24 2.50 -11.21
C VAL A 3 -4.03 3.39 -11.45
N CYS A 4 -2.93 2.86 -12.01
CA CYS A 4 -1.74 3.63 -12.34
C CYS A 4 -1.43 3.57 -13.84
N LEU A 5 -1.58 4.69 -14.55
CA LEU A 5 -1.28 4.77 -15.99
C LEU A 5 0.23 4.76 -16.30
N CYS A 6 1.08 5.30 -15.41
CA CYS A 6 2.53 5.32 -15.62
C CYS A 6 3.15 3.92 -15.68
N ARG A 7 2.57 2.97 -14.93
CA ARG A 7 3.08 1.61 -14.76
C ARG A 7 2.15 0.54 -15.33
N GLY A 8 1.01 0.93 -15.90
CA GLY A 8 0.00 -0.02 -16.38
C GLY A 8 -0.58 -0.91 -15.28
N VAL A 9 -0.68 -0.42 -14.05
CA VAL A 9 -1.16 -1.23 -12.90
C VAL A 9 -2.68 -1.16 -12.82
N THR A 10 -3.33 -2.31 -12.73
CA THR A 10 -4.78 -2.45 -12.60
C THR A 10 -5.22 -2.54 -11.14
N SER A 11 -6.51 -2.33 -10.87
CA SER A 11 -7.12 -2.50 -9.56
C SER A 11 -6.90 -3.91 -9.03
N HIS A 12 -7.00 -4.92 -9.90
CA HIS A 12 -6.76 -6.31 -9.53
C HIS A 12 -5.36 -6.54 -8.97
N VAL A 13 -4.32 -6.01 -9.63
CA VAL A 13 -2.94 -6.09 -9.13
C VAL A 13 -2.79 -5.36 -7.79
N VAL A 14 -3.44 -4.21 -7.61
CA VAL A 14 -3.43 -3.50 -6.32
C VAL A 14 -4.10 -4.33 -5.24
N ASP A 15 -5.25 -4.93 -5.53
CA ASP A 15 -5.97 -5.80 -4.59
C ASP A 15 -5.14 -7.03 -4.19
N GLU A 16 -4.45 -7.67 -5.13
CA GLU A 16 -3.52 -8.79 -4.84
C GLU A 16 -2.38 -8.35 -3.91
N VAL A 17 -1.79 -7.19 -4.16
CA VAL A 17 -0.71 -6.65 -3.33
C VAL A 17 -1.20 -6.31 -1.91
N VAL A 18 -2.43 -5.80 -1.78
CA VAL A 18 -3.04 -5.54 -0.47
C VAL A 18 -3.40 -6.84 0.24
N ALA A 19 -3.94 -7.83 -0.46
CA ALA A 19 -4.23 -9.16 0.07
C ALA A 19 -2.95 -9.90 0.51
N ALA A 20 -1.83 -9.67 -0.18
CA ALA A 20 -0.50 -10.16 0.22
C ALA A 20 0.08 -9.43 1.45
N GLY A 21 -0.61 -8.39 1.95
CA GLY A 21 -0.30 -7.73 3.22
C GLY A 21 0.19 -6.29 3.13
N ALA A 22 0.16 -5.64 1.96
CA ALA A 22 0.50 -4.23 1.87
C ALA A 22 -0.53 -3.36 2.62
N LYS A 23 -0.04 -2.52 3.54
CA LYS A 23 -0.85 -1.62 4.38
C LYS A 23 -0.64 -0.15 4.02
N THR A 24 0.37 0.17 3.22
CA THR A 24 0.72 1.53 2.83
C THR A 24 0.92 1.68 1.33
N SER A 25 0.71 2.90 0.81
CA SER A 25 0.99 3.19 -0.60
C SER A 25 2.47 3.04 -0.95
N LYS A 26 3.36 3.09 0.06
CA LYS A 26 4.79 2.84 -0.13
C LYS A 26 5.05 1.35 -0.39
N GLU A 27 4.44 0.46 0.39
CA GLU A 27 4.56 -1.00 0.15
C GLU A 27 3.96 -1.39 -1.20
N ILE A 28 2.84 -0.77 -1.61
CA ILE A 28 2.29 -0.95 -2.96
C ILE A 28 3.30 -0.50 -4.03
N ALA A 29 3.91 0.67 -3.85
CA ALA A 29 4.93 1.19 -4.75
C ALA A 29 6.16 0.28 -4.83
N ASP A 30 6.60 -0.27 -3.70
CA ASP A 30 7.74 -1.19 -3.62
C ASP A 30 7.40 -2.56 -4.27
N ALA A 31 6.14 -3.02 -4.21
CA ALA A 31 5.70 -4.31 -4.76
C ALA A 31 5.38 -4.29 -6.27
N CYS A 32 4.67 -3.26 -6.76
CA CYS A 32 4.19 -3.21 -8.16
C CYS A 32 4.47 -1.86 -8.87
N GLY A 33 5.17 -0.94 -8.21
CA GLY A 33 5.55 0.36 -8.80
C GLY A 33 4.43 1.42 -8.82
N ALA A 34 3.19 1.07 -8.47
CA ALA A 34 2.08 2.01 -8.52
C ALA A 34 2.30 3.18 -7.53
N GLY A 35 2.27 4.41 -8.07
CA GLY A 35 2.43 5.63 -7.27
C GLY A 35 3.87 6.10 -7.12
N SER A 36 4.86 5.40 -7.69
CA SER A 36 6.27 5.79 -7.66
C SER A 36 6.61 6.95 -8.60
N ASP A 37 5.86 7.14 -9.68
CA ASP A 37 6.14 8.19 -10.69
C ASP A 37 5.32 9.47 -10.42
N CYS A 38 4.40 9.85 -11.32
CA CYS A 38 3.65 11.12 -11.23
C CYS A 38 2.69 11.26 -10.03
N GLY A 39 2.49 10.20 -9.25
CA GLY A 39 1.71 10.22 -8.02
C GLY A 39 0.18 10.42 -8.15
N ARG A 40 -0.36 10.64 -9.35
CA ARG A 40 -1.81 10.87 -9.57
C ARG A 40 -2.71 9.77 -9.00
N CYS A 41 -2.25 8.52 -9.07
CA CYS A 41 -2.97 7.36 -8.53
C CYS A 41 -2.93 7.23 -7.00
N ARG A 42 -2.09 7.99 -6.28
CA ARG A 42 -1.87 7.81 -4.83
C ARG A 42 -3.13 8.03 -3.99
N ARG A 43 -4.05 8.89 -4.43
CA ARG A 43 -5.35 9.07 -3.73
C ARG A 43 -6.22 7.82 -3.88
N THR A 44 -6.29 7.26 -5.08
CA THR A 44 -7.00 6.01 -5.36
C THR A 44 -6.41 4.83 -4.59
N LEU A 45 -5.08 4.69 -4.57
CA LEU A 45 -4.41 3.65 -3.79
C LEU A 45 -4.77 3.72 -2.30
N ARG A 46 -4.80 4.93 -1.72
CA ARG A 46 -5.22 5.13 -0.33
C ARG A 46 -6.69 4.77 -0.10
N ALA A 47 -7.58 5.07 -1.04
CA ALA A 47 -8.98 4.68 -0.94
C ALA A 47 -9.14 3.15 -0.95
N ILE A 48 -8.39 2.44 -1.80
CA ILE A 48 -8.38 0.97 -1.84
C ILE A 48 -7.87 0.41 -0.51
N LEU A 49 -6.73 0.91 -0.02
CA LEU A 49 -6.18 0.51 1.28
C LEU A 49 -7.19 0.72 2.42
N SER A 50 -7.80 1.91 2.48
CA SER A 50 -8.83 2.20 3.47
C SER A 50 -9.99 1.23 3.37
N ALA A 51 -10.49 0.93 2.17
CA ALA A 51 -11.58 -0.04 1.96
C ALA A 51 -11.24 -1.45 2.51
N HIS A 52 -10.01 -1.92 2.28
CA HIS A 52 -9.54 -3.21 2.83
C HIS A 52 -9.43 -3.19 4.36
N GLN A 53 -9.10 -2.05 4.97
CA GLN A 53 -9.01 -1.90 6.42
C GLN A 53 -10.39 -1.93 7.10
N ILE A 54 -11.42 -1.34 6.47
CA ILE A 54 -12.80 -1.40 6.96
C ILE A 54 -13.39 -2.80 6.81
N ASN A 55 -13.00 -3.54 5.78
CA ASN A 55 -13.40 -4.93 5.55
C ASN A 55 -12.62 -5.93 6.42
N GLY A 56 -11.57 -5.48 7.13
CA GLY A 56 -10.64 -6.29 7.91
C GLY A 56 -11.04 -6.50 9.38
N CYS A 57 -12.30 -6.34 9.77
CA CYS A 57 -12.78 -6.69 11.10
C CYS A 57 -13.31 -8.14 11.13
N PRO A 58 -12.60 -9.13 11.73
CA PRO A 58 -13.14 -10.46 11.92
C PRO A 58 -13.89 -10.51 13.25
N ALA A 59 -15.21 -10.51 13.21
CA ALA A 59 -15.98 -11.13 14.29
C ALA A 59 -15.86 -12.66 14.12
N GLY A 60 -14.73 -13.24 14.52
CA GLY A 60 -14.48 -14.69 14.47
C GLY A 60 -13.13 -15.03 13.87
N GLY A 61 -12.21 -15.47 14.73
CA GLY A 61 -10.83 -15.73 14.37
C GLY A 61 -10.63 -16.90 13.41
N THR A 62 -9.55 -16.81 12.64
CA THR A 62 -8.58 -17.90 12.51
C THR A 62 -7.18 -17.29 12.50
N ASP A 63 -6.27 -18.06 13.06
CA ASP A 63 -4.89 -17.85 13.53
C ASP A 63 -3.85 -17.35 12.50
N GLN A 64 -4.24 -16.86 11.32
CA GLN A 64 -3.27 -16.39 10.33
C GLN A 64 -3.05 -14.88 10.43
N CYS A 65 -2.48 -14.48 11.56
CA CYS A 65 -1.81 -13.20 11.68
C CYS A 65 -0.29 -13.49 11.61
N PRO A 66 0.34 -13.59 10.42
CA PRO A 66 1.78 -13.53 10.40
C PRO A 66 2.14 -12.09 10.76
N ALA A 67 2.82 -11.95 11.88
CA ALA A 67 3.56 -10.75 12.20
C ALA A 67 4.58 -10.48 11.08
N SER A 68 4.19 -9.77 10.03
CA SER A 68 5.14 -8.98 9.23
C SER A 68 5.30 -7.64 9.95
N GLY A 69 6.16 -7.69 10.97
CA GLY A 69 6.56 -6.56 11.78
C GLY A 69 7.20 -5.42 10.97
N PRO A 70 7.53 -4.28 11.62
CA PRO A 70 7.95 -3.09 10.94
C PRO A 70 9.40 -3.26 10.46
N ALA A 71 9.62 -3.28 9.15
CA ALA A 71 10.93 -2.95 8.61
C ALA A 71 11.15 -1.44 8.82
N GLN A 72 11.76 -1.11 9.96
CA GLN A 72 12.28 0.22 10.27
C GLN A 72 13.15 0.70 9.11
N ARG A 73 12.85 1.89 8.57
CA ARG A 73 13.92 2.74 8.04
C ARG A 73 14.16 3.85 9.06
N ASN A 74 15.14 3.62 9.93
CA ASN A 74 15.81 4.71 10.60
C ASN A 74 16.74 5.33 9.56
N GLY A 75 16.35 6.48 9.03
CA GLY A 75 17.15 7.30 8.14
C GLY A 75 16.91 8.75 8.50
N HIS A 76 17.70 9.26 9.43
CA HIS A 76 17.82 10.68 9.72
C HIS A 76 18.11 11.43 8.41
N SER A 77 17.29 12.42 8.07
CA SER A 77 17.82 13.62 7.42
C SER A 77 17.23 14.83 8.11
N SER A 78 18.01 15.29 9.08
CA SER A 78 17.96 16.59 9.69
C SER A 78 17.62 17.68 8.67
N ARG A 79 16.56 18.43 8.96
CA ARG A 79 16.44 19.89 8.83
C ARG A 79 17.43 20.59 7.87
N ALA A 80 16.91 21.25 6.84
CA ALA A 80 17.40 22.56 6.41
C ALA A 80 16.27 23.38 5.79
N PRO A 81 15.90 24.55 6.35
CA PRO A 81 15.12 25.57 5.66
C PRO A 81 16.05 26.42 4.77
N ARG A 82 15.60 26.75 3.57
CA ARG A 82 15.96 27.97 2.84
C ARG A 82 14.72 28.49 2.13
#